data_AF-A0A8J9X8E7-F1
#
_entry.id   AF-A0A8J9X8E7-F1
#
_cell.length_a   1.000
_cell.length_b   1.000
_cell.length_c   1.000
_cell.angle_alpha   90.00
_cell.angle_beta   90.00
_cell.angle_gamma   90.00
#
_symmetry.space_group_name_H-M   'P 1'
#
loop_
_entity.id
_entity.type
_entity.pdbx_description
1 polymer ?
#
loop_
_entity_poly.entity_id
_entity_poly.type
_entity_poly.pdbx_seq_one_letter_code
_entity_poly.pdbx_strand_id
1 'polypeptide(L)'
;FIGPSSAPITQTPIVDGAPTLAPAGATDTLAPSGYNSTDAPTQSGGVTFAPSVDSSCLNGTTPESYLISRLSSITDPVLLADVATPQGQAVQFLANEDPLDPDLCTYPTLEQRYGLSTLYFATNGGIWTNNSGWLGPTPECEWLGVICNDNVVATNVTL
;
A
#
# COMPACT_ATOMS: atom_id res chain seq x y z
N PHE A 1 -55.46 14.45 11.77
CA PHE A 1 -55.41 14.53 10.30
C PHE A 1 -53.95 14.43 9.86
N ILE A 2 -53.63 13.32 9.19
CA ILE A 2 -52.52 13.04 8.25
C ILE A 2 -51.08 13.15 8.78
N GLY A 3 -50.51 11.99 9.14
CA GLY A 3 -49.06 11.72 9.13
C GLY A 3 -48.57 11.28 7.73
N PRO A 4 -47.26 11.21 7.49
CA PRO A 4 -46.70 10.96 6.17
C PRO A 4 -46.89 9.53 5.69
N SER A 5 -47.21 9.43 4.40
CA SER A 5 -47.54 8.23 3.63
C SER A 5 -46.29 7.38 3.35
N SER A 6 -46.33 6.10 3.76
CA SER A 6 -45.37 5.07 3.35
C SER A 6 -45.89 4.37 2.09
N ALA A 7 -45.02 4.24 1.08
CA ALA A 7 -45.31 3.54 -0.18
C ALA A 7 -45.35 2.01 0.00
N PRO A 8 -46.16 1.27 -0.77
CA PRO A 8 -46.27 -0.18 -0.67
C PRO A 8 -45.14 -0.91 -1.42
N ILE A 9 -44.52 -1.86 -0.72
CA ILE A 9 -43.64 -2.91 -1.26
C ILE A 9 -44.47 -3.92 -2.09
N THR A 10 -44.10 -4.13 -3.35
CA THR A 10 -44.70 -5.16 -4.21
C THR A 10 -43.76 -6.37 -4.28
N GLN A 11 -44.22 -7.50 -3.75
CA GLN A 11 -43.53 -8.79 -3.74
C GLN A 11 -44.02 -9.62 -4.94
N THR A 12 -43.12 -10.04 -5.84
CA THR A 12 -43.42 -10.99 -6.93
C THR A 12 -43.02 -12.42 -6.54
N PRO A 13 -43.74 -13.45 -7.03
CA PRO A 13 -43.70 -14.79 -6.48
C PRO A 13 -42.56 -15.66 -7.03
N ILE A 14 -42.17 -16.62 -6.19
CA ILE A 14 -41.19 -17.68 -6.41
C ILE A 14 -41.82 -18.77 -7.28
N VAL A 15 -41.15 -19.22 -8.34
CA VAL A 15 -41.49 -20.46 -9.05
C VAL A 15 -40.26 -21.35 -9.12
N ASP A 16 -40.40 -22.50 -8.48
CA ASP A 16 -39.50 -23.64 -8.38
C ASP A 16 -39.46 -24.43 -9.69
N GLY A 17 -38.32 -25.02 -10.05
CA GLY A 17 -38.16 -25.74 -11.32
C GLY A 17 -36.72 -26.17 -11.62
N ALA A 18 -36.19 -27.10 -10.83
CA ALA A 18 -34.98 -27.86 -11.17
C ALA A 18 -35.20 -28.78 -12.39
N PRO A 19 -34.13 -29.05 -13.16
CA PRO A 19 -33.85 -30.44 -13.54
C PRO A 19 -32.40 -30.85 -13.27
N THR A 20 -32.27 -32.09 -12.78
CA THR A 20 -31.03 -32.75 -12.35
C THR A 20 -30.46 -33.67 -13.46
N LEU A 21 -29.12 -33.78 -13.46
CA LEU A 21 -28.21 -34.87 -13.90
C LEU A 21 -27.46 -34.76 -15.25
N ALA A 22 -26.18 -35.12 -15.11
CA ALA A 22 -25.01 -34.99 -15.98
C ALA A 22 -24.95 -35.98 -17.17
N PRO A 23 -23.84 -35.95 -17.92
CA PRO A 23 -22.95 -37.12 -17.81
C PRO A 23 -21.46 -36.80 -17.66
N ALA A 24 -20.76 -37.82 -17.17
CA ALA A 24 -19.35 -37.90 -16.85
C ALA A 24 -18.42 -37.91 -18.08
N GLY A 25 -17.17 -37.46 -17.86
CA GLY A 25 -16.05 -37.64 -18.75
C GLY A 25 -14.75 -37.31 -18.03
N ALA A 26 -14.22 -38.31 -17.31
CA ALA A 26 -12.93 -38.26 -16.63
C ALA A 26 -11.77 -38.37 -17.64
N THR A 27 -10.71 -37.60 -17.43
CA THR A 27 -9.36 -38.00 -17.84
C THR A 27 -8.37 -37.59 -16.75
N ASP A 28 -7.84 -38.62 -16.08
CA ASP A 28 -6.73 -38.57 -15.15
C ASP A 28 -5.51 -37.85 -15.73
N THR A 29 -5.01 -36.83 -15.04
CA THR A 29 -3.64 -36.36 -15.22
C THR A 29 -2.84 -36.81 -14.00
N LEU A 30 -2.01 -37.83 -14.22
CA LEU A 30 -1.09 -38.37 -13.22
C LEU A 30 -0.10 -37.29 -12.77
N ALA A 31 -0.22 -36.86 -11.52
CA ALA A 31 0.84 -36.15 -10.81
C ALA A 31 1.86 -37.18 -10.28
N PRO A 32 3.17 -37.02 -10.50
CA PRO A 32 4.16 -37.85 -9.83
C PRO A 32 4.44 -37.26 -8.44
N SER A 33 4.05 -38.00 -7.41
CA SER A 33 4.53 -37.85 -6.05
C SER A 33 6.01 -38.22 -5.94
N GLY A 34 6.77 -37.44 -5.17
CA GLY A 34 7.93 -38.00 -4.46
C GLY A 34 9.18 -37.13 -4.44
N TYR A 35 9.26 -36.22 -3.47
CA TYR A 35 10.38 -36.23 -2.53
C TYR A 35 9.95 -35.54 -1.23
N ASN A 36 9.68 -36.36 -0.21
CA ASN A 36 9.74 -35.91 1.17
C ASN A 36 11.15 -36.25 1.66
N SER A 37 11.92 -35.26 2.09
CA SER A 37 13.10 -35.46 2.93
C SER A 37 13.21 -34.26 3.86
N THR A 38 12.80 -34.53 5.09
CA THR A 38 13.09 -33.76 6.29
C THR A 38 14.54 -34.01 6.69
N ASP A 39 15.33 -32.95 6.92
CA ASP A 39 16.14 -32.76 8.14
C ASP A 39 16.99 -31.46 8.08
N ALA A 40 16.52 -30.45 8.85
CA ALA A 40 17.22 -29.60 9.84
C ALA A 40 18.60 -28.92 9.54
N PRO A 41 19.04 -27.93 10.35
CA PRO A 41 19.62 -26.68 9.87
C PRO A 41 21.15 -26.70 9.75
N THR A 42 21.70 -25.92 8.81
CA THR A 42 23.09 -25.44 8.90
C THR A 42 23.08 -23.94 9.13
N GLN A 43 23.34 -23.56 10.37
CA GLN A 43 23.78 -22.24 10.78
C GLN A 43 25.13 -21.97 10.10
N SER A 44 25.12 -21.29 8.96
CA SER A 44 26.32 -20.67 8.40
C SER A 44 26.19 -19.18 8.61
N GLY A 45 27.01 -18.65 9.53
CA GLY A 45 27.11 -17.23 9.85
C GLY A 45 27.63 -16.45 8.65
N GLY A 46 26.74 -16.17 7.70
CA GLY A 46 26.89 -15.06 6.80
C GLY A 46 26.32 -13.84 7.50
N VAL A 47 27.20 -12.99 8.05
CA VAL A 47 26.83 -11.58 8.21
C VAL A 47 26.64 -11.03 6.81
N THR A 48 25.45 -11.19 6.26
CA THR A 48 24.96 -10.31 5.21
C THR A 48 24.87 -8.95 5.87
N PHE A 49 25.87 -8.11 5.65
CA PHE A 49 25.73 -6.69 5.93
C PHE A 49 24.58 -6.22 5.04
N ALA A 50 23.37 -6.23 5.59
CA ALA A 50 22.30 -5.38 5.07
C ALA A 50 22.89 -3.97 5.00
N PRO A 51 22.60 -3.19 3.95
CA PRO A 51 22.97 -1.78 3.97
C PRO A 51 22.44 -1.21 5.28
N SER A 52 23.36 -0.86 6.17
CA SER A 52 23.04 -0.12 7.37
C SER A 52 22.68 1.27 6.85
N VAL A 53 21.42 1.47 6.49
CA VAL A 53 20.83 2.81 6.41
C VAL A 53 21.29 3.52 7.68
N ASP A 54 22.03 4.63 7.50
CA ASP A 54 22.59 5.42 8.60
C ASP A 54 21.44 6.12 9.31
N SER A 55 20.71 5.32 10.09
CA SER A 55 19.53 5.71 10.85
C SER A 55 19.95 6.36 12.17
N SER A 56 21.09 7.05 12.18
CA SER A 56 21.62 7.77 13.34
C SER A 56 20.66 8.84 13.85
N CYS A 57 19.83 9.44 12.98
CA CYS A 57 18.83 10.41 13.41
C CYS A 57 17.60 9.79 14.08
N LEU A 58 17.35 8.47 13.93
CA LEU A 58 16.24 7.81 14.62
C LEU A 58 16.48 7.76 16.13
N ASN A 59 17.73 7.87 16.60
CA ASN A 59 18.06 7.94 18.04
C ASN A 59 17.39 6.80 18.86
N GLY A 60 17.29 5.61 18.28
CA GLY A 60 16.64 4.44 18.89
C GLY A 60 15.11 4.40 18.81
N THR A 61 14.46 5.33 18.10
CA THR A 61 13.02 5.27 17.81
C THR A 61 12.73 4.41 16.58
N THR A 62 11.47 4.00 16.43
CA THR A 62 11.01 3.36 15.19
C THR A 62 10.96 4.37 14.02
N PRO A 63 11.08 3.91 12.76
CA PRO A 63 10.84 4.74 11.58
C PRO A 63 9.52 5.51 11.66
N GLU A 64 8.44 4.84 12.06
CA GLU A 64 7.11 5.44 12.22
C GLU A 64 7.09 6.58 13.25
N SER A 65 7.65 6.37 14.45
CA SER A 65 7.70 7.41 15.49
C SER A 65 8.54 8.61 15.04
N TYR A 66 9.64 8.35 14.33
CA TYR A 66 10.46 9.40 13.74
C TYR A 66 9.68 10.21 12.69
N LEU A 67 8.98 9.53 11.78
CA LEU A 67 8.16 10.16 10.74
C LEU A 67 7.02 10.98 11.32
N ILE A 68 6.29 10.47 12.32
CA ILE A 68 5.22 11.22 13.01
C ILE A 68 5.79 12.50 13.63
N SER A 69 6.95 12.41 14.30
CA SER A 69 7.62 13.56 14.90
C SER A 69 8.02 14.60 13.84
N ARG A 70 8.69 14.16 12.77
CA ARG A 70 9.19 15.02 11.69
C ARG A 70 8.07 15.71 10.92
N LEU A 71 7.01 14.96 10.59
CA LEU A 71 5.87 15.43 9.79
C LEU A 71 4.82 16.20 10.61
N SER A 72 4.93 16.23 11.94
CA SER A 72 4.02 16.97 12.82
C SER A 72 3.94 18.48 12.56
N SER A 73 4.97 19.04 11.90
CA SER A 73 4.97 20.44 11.47
C SER A 73 4.08 20.71 10.26
N ILE A 74 3.70 19.67 9.51
CA ILE A 74 2.93 19.73 8.26
C ILE A 74 1.51 19.20 8.47
N THR A 75 1.34 18.19 9.32
CA THR A 75 0.08 17.47 9.53
C THR A 75 -0.15 17.21 11.01
N ASP A 76 -1.42 17.25 11.44
CA ASP A 76 -1.79 16.92 12.81
C ASP A 76 -1.30 15.50 13.18
N PRO A 77 -0.55 15.33 14.30
CA PRO A 77 -0.07 14.03 14.75
C PRO A 77 -1.15 12.95 14.90
N VAL A 78 -2.40 13.33 15.19
CA VAL A 78 -3.52 12.39 15.30
C VAL A 78 -3.82 11.75 13.94
N LEU A 79 -3.74 12.51 12.86
CA LEU A 79 -3.94 11.98 11.50
C LEU A 79 -2.73 11.14 11.07
N LEU A 80 -1.51 11.58 11.42
CA LEU A 80 -0.28 10.84 11.10
C LEU A 80 -0.24 9.44 11.74
N ALA A 81 -0.83 9.28 12.93
CA ALA A 81 -0.87 8.01 13.66
C ALA A 81 -2.08 7.12 13.30
N ASP A 82 -3.06 7.63 12.55
CA ASP A 82 -4.27 6.89 12.19
C ASP A 82 -4.18 6.34 10.76
N VAL A 83 -3.92 5.04 10.64
CA VAL A 83 -3.81 4.32 9.35
C VAL A 83 -5.13 4.26 8.57
N ALA A 84 -6.25 4.68 9.15
CA ALA A 84 -7.50 4.86 8.40
C ALA A 84 -7.52 6.19 7.60
N THR A 85 -6.59 7.11 7.88
CA THR A 85 -6.46 8.37 7.16
C THR A 85 -5.41 8.25 6.04
N PRO A 86 -5.53 9.03 4.95
CA PRO A 86 -4.51 9.05 3.91
C PRO A 86 -3.11 9.45 4.42
N GLN A 87 -3.05 10.30 5.44
CA GLN A 87 -1.80 10.75 6.06
C GLN A 87 -1.14 9.59 6.82
N GLY A 88 -1.89 8.86 7.64
CA GLY A 88 -1.39 7.68 8.35
C GLY A 88 -1.02 6.55 7.39
N GLN A 89 -1.77 6.34 6.30
CA GLN A 89 -1.38 5.39 5.24
C GLN A 89 -0.05 5.77 4.58
N ALA A 90 0.17 7.06 4.32
CA ALA A 90 1.44 7.54 3.77
C ALA A 90 2.60 7.36 4.76
N VAL A 91 2.39 7.61 6.06
CA VAL A 91 3.39 7.35 7.11
C VAL A 91 3.71 5.85 7.18
N GLN A 92 2.68 4.99 7.20
CA GLN A 92 2.86 3.53 7.22
C GLN A 92 3.66 3.06 6.00
N PHE A 93 3.32 3.58 4.81
CA PHE A 93 4.05 3.30 3.58
C PHE A 93 5.53 3.67 3.71
N LEU A 94 5.85 4.92 4.06
CA LEU A 94 7.23 5.40 4.20
C LEU A 94 8.01 4.65 5.28
N ALA A 95 7.34 4.21 6.35
CA ALA A 95 7.99 3.54 7.47
C ALA A 95 8.36 2.09 7.18
N ASN A 96 7.54 1.37 6.39
CA ASN A 96 7.59 -0.09 6.35
C ASN A 96 7.41 -0.72 4.97
N GLU A 97 6.84 0.00 4.00
CA GLU A 97 6.38 -0.59 2.73
C GLU A 97 7.05 0.06 1.51
N ASP A 98 7.78 1.17 1.69
CA ASP A 98 8.37 1.94 0.61
C ASP A 98 9.46 1.15 -0.13
N PRO A 99 9.22 0.75 -1.39
CA PRO A 99 10.19 -0.06 -2.14
C PRO A 99 11.46 0.71 -2.52
N LEU A 100 11.47 2.05 -2.44
CA LEU A 100 12.69 2.83 -2.60
C LEU A 100 13.61 2.67 -1.38
N ASP A 101 13.04 2.37 -0.21
CA ASP A 101 13.74 2.27 1.09
C ASP A 101 14.73 3.43 1.32
N PRO A 102 14.27 4.71 1.20
CA PRO A 102 15.17 5.84 1.33
C PRO A 102 15.64 5.98 2.78
N ASP A 103 16.89 6.40 2.98
CA ASP A 103 17.38 6.78 4.31
C ASP A 103 16.57 7.97 4.84
N LEU A 104 15.71 7.72 5.82
CA LEU A 104 14.83 8.72 6.43
C LEU A 104 15.58 9.92 7.02
N CYS A 105 16.86 9.78 7.35
CA CYS A 105 17.67 10.85 7.90
C CYS A 105 18.20 11.81 6.84
N THR A 106 18.51 11.29 5.65
CA THR A 106 19.25 12.02 4.62
C THR A 106 18.47 12.23 3.34
N TYR A 107 17.31 11.58 3.18
CA TYR A 107 16.49 11.70 1.98
C TYR A 107 15.95 13.14 1.83
N PRO A 108 16.38 13.87 0.79
CA PRO A 108 16.18 15.32 0.72
C PRO A 108 14.73 15.72 0.42
N THR A 109 13.94 14.81 -0.13
CA THR A 109 12.56 15.05 -0.57
C THR A 109 11.55 14.20 0.20
N LEU A 110 11.87 13.81 1.44
CA LEU A 110 11.01 12.96 2.27
C LEU A 110 9.59 13.54 2.43
N GLU A 111 9.48 14.84 2.71
CA GLU A 111 8.21 15.53 2.86
C GLU A 111 7.41 15.58 1.54
N GLN A 112 8.09 15.63 0.39
CA GLN A 112 7.47 15.58 -0.93
C GLN A 112 6.94 14.18 -1.24
N ARG A 113 7.75 13.15 -0.99
CA ARG A 113 7.33 11.75 -1.12
C ARG A 113 6.13 11.45 -0.20
N TYR A 114 6.15 11.95 1.04
CA TYR A 114 5.01 11.91 1.96
C TYR A 114 3.76 12.58 1.36
N GLY A 115 3.88 13.81 0.86
CA GLY A 115 2.76 14.56 0.29
C GLY A 115 2.13 13.86 -0.91
N LEU A 116 2.95 13.32 -1.80
CA LEU A 116 2.47 12.60 -2.99
C LEU A 116 1.88 11.23 -2.63
N SER A 117 2.49 10.48 -1.71
CA SER A 117 1.87 9.24 -1.21
C SER A 117 0.53 9.50 -0.51
N THR A 118 0.42 10.60 0.24
CA THR A 118 -0.85 11.02 0.86
C THR A 118 -1.90 11.32 -0.21
N LEU A 119 -1.54 12.02 -1.29
CA LEU A 119 -2.43 12.28 -2.43
C LEU A 119 -2.91 10.98 -3.08
N TYR A 120 -1.98 10.04 -3.30
CA TYR A 120 -2.28 8.72 -3.86
C TYR A 120 -3.33 7.99 -3.02
N PHE A 121 -3.13 7.89 -1.71
CA PHE A 121 -4.10 7.22 -0.82
C PHE A 121 -5.44 7.97 -0.72
N ALA A 122 -5.41 9.30 -0.64
CA ALA A 122 -6.61 10.14 -0.50
C ALA A 122 -7.56 10.07 -1.69
N THR A 123 -7.05 9.74 -2.86
CA THR A 123 -7.81 9.71 -4.12
C THR A 123 -7.87 8.32 -4.74
N ASN A 124 -7.52 7.29 -3.95
CA ASN A 124 -7.56 5.89 -4.34
C ASN A 124 -6.71 5.61 -5.60
N GLY A 125 -5.42 5.95 -5.53
CA GLY A 125 -4.48 5.85 -6.66
C GLY A 125 -4.32 4.46 -7.27
N GLY A 126 -4.71 3.42 -6.54
CA GLY A 126 -4.76 2.05 -7.07
C GLY A 126 -5.76 1.87 -8.21
N ILE A 127 -6.74 2.77 -8.38
CA ILE A 127 -7.75 2.72 -9.44
C ILE A 127 -7.62 3.85 -10.48
N TRP A 128 -6.58 4.67 -10.41
CA TRP A 128 -6.34 5.67 -11.46
C TRP A 128 -6.11 4.98 -12.80
N THR A 129 -6.42 5.70 -13.89
CA THR A 129 -6.25 5.15 -15.25
C THR A 129 -4.79 4.80 -15.54
N ASN A 130 -3.86 5.59 -15.01
CA ASN A 130 -2.44 5.29 -15.07
C ASN A 130 -1.73 5.79 -13.82
N ASN A 131 -1.28 4.86 -12.97
CA ASN A 131 -0.52 5.12 -11.75
C ASN A 131 0.93 4.64 -11.86
N SER A 132 1.49 4.56 -13.07
CA SER A 132 2.83 4.04 -13.30
C SER A 132 3.88 4.78 -12.46
N GLY A 133 4.69 4.01 -11.73
CA GLY A 133 5.76 4.51 -10.87
C GLY A 133 5.33 4.93 -9.46
N TRP A 134 4.05 5.25 -9.24
CA TRP A 134 3.57 5.70 -7.93
C TRP A 134 3.77 4.62 -6.86
N LEU A 135 4.26 5.04 -5.68
CA LEU A 135 4.65 4.15 -4.58
C LEU A 135 5.70 3.09 -4.95
N GLY A 136 6.40 3.29 -6.08
CA GLY A 136 7.41 2.37 -6.59
C GLY A 136 8.82 2.68 -6.07
N PRO A 137 9.81 1.91 -6.55
CA PRO A 137 11.20 2.02 -6.11
C PRO A 137 11.94 3.20 -6.74
N THR A 138 11.28 4.06 -7.52
CA THR A 138 11.89 5.24 -8.13
C THR A 138 11.59 6.50 -7.33
N PRO A 139 12.45 7.54 -7.41
CA PRO A 139 12.16 8.86 -6.87
C PRO A 139 10.85 9.41 -7.45
N GLU A 140 10.16 10.22 -6.67
CA GLU A 140 8.82 10.71 -7.00
C GLU A 140 8.77 11.62 -8.23
N CYS A 141 9.89 12.23 -8.62
CA CYS A 141 10.00 12.98 -9.87
C CYS A 141 9.97 12.10 -11.12
N GLU A 142 10.13 10.78 -10.97
CA GLU A 142 9.98 9.81 -12.06
C GLU A 142 8.58 9.21 -12.11
N TRP A 143 7.70 9.54 -11.15
CA TRP A 143 6.32 9.06 -11.15
C TRP A 143 5.54 9.74 -12.25
N LEU A 144 4.68 8.97 -12.93
CA LEU A 144 3.91 9.50 -14.05
C LEU A 144 3.03 10.68 -13.58
N GLY A 145 3.14 11.80 -14.30
CA GLY A 145 2.34 12.99 -14.05
C GLY A 145 2.93 13.94 -13.01
N VAL A 146 4.01 13.57 -12.33
CA VAL A 146 4.78 14.46 -11.47
C VAL A 146 5.84 15.18 -12.30
N ILE A 147 5.86 16.50 -12.23
CA ILE A 147 6.86 17.34 -12.89
C ILE A 147 7.67 18.03 -11.81
N CYS A 148 8.99 17.86 -11.85
CA CYS A 148 9.94 18.51 -10.95
C CYS A 148 10.81 19.54 -11.67
N ASN A 149 11.28 20.53 -10.92
CA ASN A 149 12.33 21.45 -11.36
C ASN A 149 13.73 20.85 -11.18
N ASP A 150 14.77 21.60 -11.56
CA ASP A 150 16.19 21.19 -11.45
C ASP A 150 16.65 20.86 -10.03
N ASN A 151 15.92 21.31 -9.01
CA ASN A 151 16.19 21.03 -7.60
C ASN A 151 15.39 19.82 -7.07
N VAL A 152 14.78 19.02 -7.95
CA VAL A 152 13.99 17.81 -7.60
C VAL A 152 12.73 18.18 -6.79
N VAL A 153 12.26 19.42 -6.90
CA VAL A 153 11.02 19.87 -6.26
C VAL A 153 9.86 19.77 -7.25
N ALA A 154 8.81 19.05 -6.88
CA ALA A 154 7.58 18.91 -7.63
C ALA A 154 6.89 20.28 -7.78
N THR A 155 6.64 20.68 -9.02
CA THR A 155 5.95 21.93 -9.37
C THR A 155 4.55 21.70 -9.92
N ASN A 156 4.31 20.51 -10.49
CA ASN A 156 3.01 20.13 -11.04
C ASN A 156 2.74 18.64 -10.83
N VAL A 157 1.46 18.31 -10.66
CA VAL A 157 0.96 16.94 -10.58
C VAL A 157 -0.27 16.84 -11.48
N THR A 158 -0.31 15.83 -12.34
CA THR A 158 -1.44 15.50 -13.23
C THR A 158 -1.83 14.05 -13.01
N LEU A 159 -3.10 13.79 -12.71
CA LEU A 159 -3.64 12.47 -12.36
C LEU A 159 -4.56 11.92 -13.45
#